data_AF-A0A4P8QLX5-F1
#
_entry.id   AF-A0A4P8QLX5-F1
#
_cell.length_a   1.000
_cell.length_b   1.000
_cell.length_c   1.000
_cell.angle_alpha   90.00
_cell.angle_beta   90.00
_cell.angle_gamma   90.00
#
_symmetry.space_group_name_H-M   'P 1'
#
loop_
_entity.id
_entity.type
_entity.pdbx_description
1 polymer ?
#
loop_
_entity_poly.entity_id
_entity_poly.type
_entity_poly.pdbx_seq_one_letter_code
_entity_poly.pdbx_strand_id
1 'polypeptide(L)'
;MSEQTHLTAKFESEAKHSVLKGLSYISKHVNPNKKWGMLINLASVVKDNTFALNRNCIYCSKAVDLNINAMVNSDYKTFYVAENAAAGKLDEGIATMQEHPVTADTSVSTVLLSHIKPGEKAIIVVPLKNREFSHCMNFVHLAGNGIVIDGQQSKLYNLNNNADKKTFDSLYGVASKDIKSARIYMTGSVSDIKNEAWEMVEHTHFSDNEWEKL
;
A
#
# COMPACT_ATOMS: atom_id res chain seq x y z
N MET A 1 3.49 4.13 -28.99
CA MET A 1 3.03 3.24 -27.91
C MET A 1 2.39 4.12 -26.85
N SER A 2 1.15 3.85 -26.40
CA SER A 2 0.51 4.68 -25.38
C SER A 2 1.15 4.44 -24.01
N GLU A 3 1.05 5.42 -23.11
CA GLU A 3 1.54 5.32 -21.72
C GLU A 3 0.99 4.08 -21.01
N GLN A 4 -0.29 3.79 -21.23
CA GLN A 4 -0.97 2.61 -20.69
C GLN A 4 -0.38 1.28 -21.18
N THR A 5 -0.01 1.21 -22.47
CA THR A 5 0.67 0.02 -23.02
C THR A 5 2.05 -0.17 -22.39
N HIS A 6 2.79 0.92 -22.16
CA HIS A 6 4.08 0.87 -21.49
C HIS A 6 3.96 0.40 -20.03
N LEU A 7 3.04 0.98 -19.26
CA LEU A 7 2.77 0.58 -17.87
C LEU A 7 2.41 -0.90 -17.77
N THR A 8 1.54 -1.36 -18.65
CA THR A 8 1.08 -2.75 -18.70
C THR A 8 2.22 -3.72 -19.03
N ALA A 9 3.02 -3.44 -20.06
CA ALA A 9 4.14 -4.29 -20.43
C ALA A 9 5.25 -4.34 -19.35
N LYS A 10 5.52 -3.20 -18.70
CA LYS A 10 6.48 -3.17 -17.58
C LYS A 10 5.95 -3.91 -16.37
N PHE A 11 4.68 -3.72 -16.01
CA PHE A 11 4.06 -4.48 -14.94
C PHE A 11 4.16 -5.99 -15.17
N GLU A 12 3.82 -6.47 -16.36
CA GLU A 12 3.95 -7.88 -16.72
C GLU A 12 5.39 -8.37 -16.54
N SER A 13 6.37 -7.62 -17.05
CA SER A 13 7.79 -7.96 -16.94
C SER A 13 8.24 -8.06 -15.48
N GLU A 14 7.87 -7.10 -14.64
CA GLU A 14 8.25 -7.08 -13.22
C GLU A 14 7.56 -8.20 -12.43
N ALA A 15 6.26 -8.41 -12.67
CA ALA A 15 5.48 -9.44 -11.99
C ALA A 15 5.92 -10.87 -12.38
N LYS A 16 6.35 -11.08 -13.63
CA LYS A 16 6.96 -12.35 -14.08
C LYS A 16 8.37 -12.54 -13.54
N HIS A 17 9.10 -11.46 -13.25
CA HIS A 17 10.43 -11.56 -12.67
C HIS A 17 10.38 -11.95 -11.19
N SER A 18 9.57 -11.26 -10.39
CA SER A 18 9.26 -11.71 -9.03
C SER A 18 8.02 -11.04 -8.48
N VAL A 19 7.38 -11.70 -7.52
CA VAL A 19 6.21 -11.16 -6.82
C VAL A 19 6.52 -9.81 -6.19
N LEU A 20 7.67 -9.67 -5.54
CA LEU A 20 8.08 -8.42 -4.89
C LEU A 20 8.28 -7.30 -5.90
N LYS A 21 8.89 -7.58 -7.05
CA LYS A 21 9.04 -6.56 -8.10
C LYS A 21 7.68 -6.14 -8.67
N GLY A 22 6.76 -7.09 -8.86
CA GLY A 22 5.36 -6.79 -9.19
C GLY A 22 4.69 -5.87 -8.17
N LEU A 23 4.73 -6.22 -6.87
CA LEU A 23 4.14 -5.39 -5.80
C LEU A 23 4.81 -4.01 -5.69
N SER A 24 6.13 -3.95 -5.87
CA SER A 24 6.90 -2.69 -5.86
C SER A 24 6.49 -1.81 -7.02
N TYR A 25 6.36 -2.38 -8.22
CA TYR A 25 5.90 -1.70 -9.41
C TYR A 25 4.48 -1.14 -9.21
N ILE A 26 3.57 -1.97 -8.68
CA ILE A 26 2.21 -1.57 -8.32
C ILE A 26 2.25 -0.35 -7.38
N SER A 27 2.96 -0.41 -6.26
CA SER A 27 2.99 0.70 -5.28
C SER A 27 3.47 2.02 -5.91
N LYS A 28 4.43 1.96 -6.83
CA LYS A 28 5.03 3.14 -7.47
C LYS A 28 4.15 3.79 -8.53
N HIS A 29 3.34 3.01 -9.25
CA HIS A 29 2.69 3.48 -10.49
C HIS A 29 1.16 3.57 -10.42
N VAL A 30 0.51 3.02 -9.39
CA VAL A 30 -0.95 3.11 -9.23
C VAL A 30 -1.47 4.53 -9.01
N ASN A 31 -0.65 5.48 -8.58
CA ASN A 31 -1.09 6.87 -8.34
C ASN A 31 -0.48 7.86 -9.34
N PRO A 32 -1.04 8.00 -10.55
CA PRO A 32 -0.57 8.98 -11.55
C PRO A 32 -0.82 10.42 -11.09
N ASN A 33 -1.76 10.61 -10.16
CA ASN A 33 -2.08 11.91 -9.55
C ASN A 33 -1.06 12.34 -8.49
N LYS A 34 -0.08 11.49 -8.17
CA LYS A 34 1.12 11.87 -7.42
C LYS A 34 1.98 12.76 -8.31
N LYS A 35 1.50 13.96 -8.65
CA LYS A 35 2.35 14.96 -9.30
C LYS A 35 3.51 15.27 -8.37
N TRP A 36 4.66 15.56 -8.98
CA TRP A 36 5.96 16.03 -8.47
C TRP A 36 5.89 17.27 -7.52
N GLY A 37 4.97 17.28 -6.57
CA GLY A 37 4.77 18.35 -5.58
C GLY A 37 5.84 18.42 -4.51
N MET A 38 6.93 17.66 -4.64
CA MET A 38 8.13 17.82 -3.82
C MET A 38 8.94 19.07 -4.22
N LEU A 39 8.68 19.66 -5.40
CA LEU A 39 9.22 20.99 -5.78
C LEU A 39 8.51 22.17 -5.11
N ILE A 40 7.41 21.96 -4.38
CA ILE A 40 6.72 23.03 -3.61
C ILE A 40 7.16 23.04 -2.13
N ASN A 41 7.99 22.08 -1.71
CA ASN A 41 8.50 22.00 -0.34
C ASN A 41 9.62 23.01 -0.01
N LEU A 42 10.05 23.86 -0.96
CA LEU A 42 11.07 24.88 -0.69
C LEU A 42 10.54 26.31 -0.49
N ALA A 43 9.25 26.60 -0.73
CA ALA A 43 8.78 27.99 -0.80
C ALA A 43 7.50 28.35 -0.03
N SER A 44 6.90 27.47 0.78
CA SER A 44 5.70 27.87 1.54
C SER A 44 5.67 27.37 2.97
N VAL A 45 6.53 27.99 3.79
CA VAL A 45 6.19 28.29 5.19
C VAL A 45 5.09 29.35 5.18
N VAL A 46 3.84 28.98 4.92
CA VAL A 46 2.69 29.85 5.23
C VAL A 46 1.53 28.98 5.70
N LYS A 47 1.21 29.18 6.98
CA LYS A 47 -0.11 29.11 7.60
C LYS A 47 -1.24 28.79 6.61
N ASP A 48 -1.67 27.53 6.57
CA ASP A 48 -3.08 27.17 6.63
C ASP A 48 -3.19 25.65 6.77
N ASN A 49 -4.06 25.23 7.68
CA ASN A 49 -4.21 23.86 8.20
C ASN A 49 -4.86 22.88 7.19
N THR A 50 -4.67 23.12 5.90
CA THR A 50 -5.23 22.35 4.80
C THR A 50 -4.20 22.21 3.70
N PHE A 51 -3.08 21.55 4.01
CA PHE A 51 -2.42 20.76 2.98
C PHE A 51 -3.48 19.78 2.48
N ALA A 52 -3.95 19.98 1.25
CA ALA A 52 -4.74 19.00 0.52
C ALA A 52 -3.83 17.81 0.22
N LEU A 53 -3.49 17.04 1.26
CA LEU A 53 -3.00 15.69 1.15
C LEU A 53 -3.95 15.00 0.19
N ASN A 54 -3.46 14.52 -0.95
CA ASN A 54 -4.23 13.69 -1.86
C ASN A 54 -5.02 12.70 -0.98
N ARG A 55 -6.35 12.72 -1.04
CA ARG A 55 -7.20 11.83 -0.23
C ARG A 55 -7.63 10.58 -1.03
N ASN A 56 -6.95 10.34 -2.15
CA ASN A 56 -7.25 9.26 -3.07
C ASN A 56 -6.70 7.90 -2.65
N CYS A 57 -6.32 7.72 -1.38
CA CYS A 57 -5.81 6.45 -0.85
C CYS A 57 -6.78 5.29 -1.16
N ILE A 58 -8.09 5.54 -1.13
CA ILE A 58 -9.10 4.55 -1.51
C ILE A 58 -9.04 4.18 -3.00
N TYR A 59 -8.91 5.14 -3.91
CA TYR A 59 -8.77 4.86 -5.35
C TYR A 59 -7.45 4.13 -5.64
N CYS A 60 -6.36 4.55 -5.00
CA CYS A 60 -5.07 3.86 -5.10
C CYS A 60 -5.21 2.42 -4.61
N SER A 61 -5.88 2.21 -3.47
CA SER A 61 -6.04 0.87 -2.89
C SER A 61 -6.90 -0.05 -3.75
N LYS A 62 -7.97 0.47 -4.38
CA LYS A 62 -8.76 -0.29 -5.38
C LYS A 62 -7.89 -0.67 -6.59
N ALA A 63 -7.09 0.26 -7.12
CA ALA A 63 -6.19 -0.03 -8.23
C ALA A 63 -5.10 -1.05 -7.85
N VAL A 64 -4.53 -0.96 -6.65
CA VAL A 64 -3.60 -1.97 -6.10
C VAL A 64 -4.26 -3.34 -6.06
N ASP A 65 -5.49 -3.44 -5.54
CA ASP A 65 -6.21 -4.72 -5.44
C ASP A 65 -6.45 -5.37 -6.81
N LEU A 66 -6.87 -4.58 -7.80
CA LEU A 66 -7.08 -5.03 -9.17
C LEU A 66 -5.78 -5.54 -9.81
N ASN A 67 -4.66 -4.85 -9.61
CA ASN A 67 -3.37 -5.32 -10.11
C ASN A 67 -2.87 -6.57 -9.37
N ILE A 68 -3.14 -6.72 -8.07
CA ILE A 68 -2.83 -7.98 -7.37
C ILE A 68 -3.68 -9.13 -7.95
N ASN A 69 -4.97 -8.91 -8.25
CA ASN A 69 -5.79 -9.91 -8.94
C ASN A 69 -5.22 -10.27 -10.32
N ALA A 70 -4.68 -9.30 -11.05
CA ALA A 70 -3.99 -9.55 -12.32
C ALA A 70 -2.75 -10.46 -12.13
N MET A 71 -1.97 -10.26 -11.06
CA MET A 71 -0.85 -11.16 -10.72
C MET A 71 -1.32 -12.58 -10.38
N VAL A 72 -2.35 -12.71 -9.53
CA VAL A 72 -2.94 -14.00 -9.13
C VAL A 72 -3.40 -14.79 -10.35
N ASN A 73 -4.14 -14.13 -11.25
CA ASN A 73 -4.72 -14.77 -12.43
C ASN A 73 -3.74 -14.85 -13.61
N SER A 74 -2.51 -14.33 -13.48
CA SER A 74 -1.57 -14.13 -14.58
C SER A 74 -2.19 -13.40 -15.79
N ASP A 75 -3.14 -12.48 -15.55
CA ASP A 75 -3.82 -11.70 -16.59
C ASP A 75 -3.31 -10.25 -16.59
N TYR A 76 -2.25 -10.02 -17.38
CA TYR A 76 -1.57 -8.73 -17.46
C TYR A 76 -2.08 -7.84 -18.61
N LYS A 77 -3.34 -7.97 -19.03
CA LYS A 77 -3.89 -7.15 -20.14
C LYS A 77 -4.00 -5.66 -19.81
N THR A 78 -4.06 -5.29 -18.54
CA THR A 78 -4.26 -3.90 -18.12
C THR A 78 -3.60 -3.64 -16.78
N PHE A 79 -2.80 -2.57 -16.70
CA PHE A 79 -2.35 -2.02 -15.43
C PHE A 79 -3.36 -0.97 -14.92
N TYR A 80 -3.92 -1.19 -13.74
CA TYR A 80 -4.92 -0.30 -13.16
C TYR A 80 -4.27 0.85 -12.39
N VAL A 81 -4.81 2.05 -12.54
CA VAL A 81 -4.35 3.27 -11.85
C VAL A 81 -5.52 3.96 -11.14
N ALA A 82 -5.23 4.81 -10.17
CA ALA A 82 -6.22 5.62 -9.47
C ALA A 82 -6.83 6.66 -10.43
N GLU A 83 -8.08 6.44 -10.80
CA GLU A 83 -8.83 7.29 -11.75
C GLU A 83 -9.15 8.69 -11.22
N ASN A 84 -9.02 8.90 -9.91
CA ASN A 84 -9.39 10.14 -9.25
C ASN A 84 -8.38 10.55 -8.17
N ALA A 85 -8.19 11.86 -7.99
CA ALA A 85 -7.36 12.48 -6.95
C ALA A 85 -8.16 12.86 -5.68
N ALA A 86 -9.49 12.84 -5.76
CA ALA A 86 -10.40 13.17 -4.66
C ALA A 86 -10.45 12.09 -3.57
N ALA A 87 -11.09 12.44 -2.44
CA ALA A 87 -11.43 11.47 -1.40
C ALA A 87 -12.42 10.43 -1.95
N GLY A 88 -11.98 9.17 -1.99
CA GLY A 88 -12.86 8.06 -2.35
C GLY A 88 -13.79 7.66 -1.21
N LYS A 89 -14.66 6.69 -1.48
CA LYS A 89 -15.43 5.96 -0.46
C LYS A 89 -15.26 4.45 -0.67
N LEU A 90 -15.12 3.73 0.43
CA LEU A 90 -15.35 2.29 0.47
C LEU A 90 -16.80 2.12 0.92
N ASP A 91 -17.59 1.40 0.14
CA ASP A 91 -18.98 1.15 0.52
C ASP A 91 -18.97 0.25 1.76
N GLU A 92 -19.65 0.69 2.83
CA GLU A 92 -19.73 -0.01 4.12
C GLU A 92 -20.49 -1.35 4.01
N GLY A 93 -21.15 -1.61 2.86
CA GLY A 93 -21.88 -2.83 2.55
C GLY A 93 -21.04 -3.99 2.00
N ILE A 94 -19.71 -3.91 2.02
CA ILE A 94 -18.86 -5.06 1.72
C ILE A 94 -19.04 -6.07 2.87
N ALA A 95 -19.78 -7.15 2.62
CA ALA A 95 -20.18 -8.17 3.62
C ALA A 95 -19.01 -8.86 4.35
N THR A 96 -17.76 -8.56 3.99
CA THR A 96 -16.52 -9.10 4.59
C THR A 96 -15.71 -8.06 5.36
N MET A 97 -16.27 -6.86 5.64
CA MET A 97 -15.61 -5.83 6.44
C MET A 97 -15.59 -6.22 7.92
N GLN A 98 -14.42 -6.14 8.54
CA GLN A 98 -14.20 -6.37 9.96
C GLN A 98 -13.58 -5.14 10.61
N GLU A 99 -14.09 -4.75 11.78
CA GLU A 99 -13.50 -3.69 12.60
C GLU A 99 -12.74 -4.29 13.78
N HIS A 100 -11.50 -3.84 13.96
CA HIS A 100 -10.62 -4.29 15.02
C HIS A 100 -10.10 -3.09 15.82
N PRO A 101 -10.20 -3.12 17.16
CA PRO A 101 -9.74 -2.01 17.98
C PRO A 101 -8.22 -1.89 17.92
N VAL A 102 -7.75 -0.65 17.77
CA VAL A 102 -6.34 -0.27 17.89
C VAL A 102 -6.22 0.67 19.08
N THR A 103 -5.36 0.29 20.02
CA THR A 103 -5.06 1.05 21.24
C THR A 103 -3.60 1.50 21.21
N ALA A 104 -3.18 2.32 22.18
CA ALA A 104 -1.77 2.66 22.35
C ALA A 104 -0.87 1.43 22.59
N ASP A 105 -1.42 0.37 23.18
CA ASP A 105 -0.69 -0.85 23.55
C ASP A 105 -0.73 -1.94 22.46
N THR A 106 -1.59 -1.78 21.45
CA THR A 106 -1.73 -2.77 20.36
C THR A 106 -1.26 -2.16 19.04
N SER A 107 -0.19 -2.70 18.47
CA SER A 107 0.32 -2.20 17.20
C SER A 107 -0.59 -2.62 16.03
N VAL A 108 -0.70 -1.74 15.01
CA VAL A 108 -1.51 -2.02 13.83
C VAL A 108 -0.99 -3.26 13.11
N SER A 109 0.33 -3.42 13.00
CA SER A 109 0.93 -4.62 12.39
C SER A 109 0.48 -5.91 13.07
N THR A 110 0.36 -5.93 14.40
CA THR A 110 -0.09 -7.10 15.17
C THR A 110 -1.56 -7.40 14.89
N VAL A 111 -2.41 -6.37 14.82
CA VAL A 111 -3.83 -6.53 14.45
C VAL A 111 -3.94 -7.15 13.06
N LEU A 112 -3.21 -6.64 12.07
CA LEU A 112 -3.27 -7.13 10.69
C LEU A 112 -2.82 -8.59 10.58
N LEU A 113 -1.67 -8.93 11.15
CA LEU A 113 -1.11 -10.29 11.10
C LEU A 113 -1.97 -11.32 11.84
N SER A 114 -2.75 -10.89 12.83
CA SER A 114 -3.62 -11.78 13.61
C SER A 114 -4.97 -12.05 12.94
N HIS A 115 -5.41 -11.17 12.04
CA HIS A 115 -6.75 -11.22 11.45
C HIS A 115 -6.78 -11.48 9.94
N ILE A 116 -5.64 -11.36 9.25
CA ILE A 116 -5.51 -11.70 7.83
C ILE A 116 -4.62 -12.94 7.73
N LYS A 117 -5.19 -14.08 7.31
CA LYS A 117 -4.52 -15.36 7.31
C LYS A 117 -3.52 -15.48 6.15
N PRO A 118 -2.51 -16.38 6.27
CA PRO A 118 -1.69 -16.77 5.13
C PRO A 118 -2.50 -17.15 3.90
N GLY A 119 -2.13 -16.61 2.74
CA GLY A 119 -2.83 -16.81 1.48
C GLY A 119 -4.00 -15.85 1.24
N GLU A 120 -4.24 -14.88 2.12
CA GLU A 120 -5.31 -13.89 1.96
C GLU A 120 -4.77 -12.50 1.60
N LYS A 121 -5.65 -11.69 1.01
CA LYS A 121 -5.44 -10.26 0.78
C LYS A 121 -6.64 -9.43 1.24
N ALA A 122 -6.35 -8.19 1.59
CA ALA A 122 -7.35 -7.24 2.04
C ALA A 122 -7.01 -5.81 1.60
N ILE A 123 -8.06 -4.99 1.50
CA ILE A 123 -7.95 -3.55 1.61
C ILE A 123 -8.05 -3.22 3.11
N ILE A 124 -7.15 -2.39 3.62
CA ILE A 124 -7.07 -2.03 5.03
C ILE A 124 -7.25 -0.52 5.19
N VAL A 125 -7.99 -0.10 6.20
CA VAL A 125 -8.09 1.30 6.62
C VAL A 125 -7.61 1.41 8.05
N VAL A 126 -6.49 2.09 8.25
CA VAL A 126 -5.79 2.14 9.55
C VAL A 126 -5.65 3.58 10.04
N PRO A 127 -5.78 3.84 11.34
CA PRO A 127 -5.60 5.19 11.89
C PRO A 127 -4.15 5.65 11.70
N LEU A 128 -3.94 6.94 11.39
CA LEU A 128 -2.61 7.55 11.48
C LEU A 128 -2.41 8.12 12.88
N LYS A 129 -1.21 7.93 13.44
CA LYS A 129 -0.85 8.54 14.72
C LYS A 129 -0.87 10.05 14.61
N ASN A 130 -1.38 10.71 15.66
CA ASN A 130 -1.47 12.17 15.77
C ASN A 130 -2.31 12.86 14.66
N ARG A 131 -3.22 12.13 14.02
CA ARG A 131 -4.14 12.67 13.00
C ARG A 131 -5.58 12.16 13.25
N GLU A 132 -6.55 12.95 12.78
CA GLU A 132 -7.98 12.63 12.87
C GLU A 132 -8.51 11.80 11.70
N PHE A 133 -7.68 11.52 10.70
CA PHE A 133 -8.07 10.70 9.55
C PHE A 133 -7.34 9.35 9.56
N SER A 134 -7.87 8.40 8.77
CA SER A 134 -7.27 7.09 8.53
C SER A 134 -6.67 7.01 7.13
N HIS A 135 -5.75 6.08 6.92
CA HIS A 135 -5.14 5.79 5.63
C HIS A 135 -5.68 4.49 5.06
N CYS A 136 -5.86 4.43 3.73
CA CYS A 136 -6.32 3.25 3.02
C CYS A 136 -5.16 2.65 2.22
N MET A 137 -4.87 1.37 2.44
CA MET A 137 -3.77 0.61 1.84
C MET A 137 -4.23 -0.81 1.53
N ASN A 138 -3.35 -1.64 0.99
CA ASN A 138 -3.60 -3.06 0.81
C ASN A 138 -2.66 -3.87 1.69
N PHE A 139 -3.09 -5.06 2.06
CA PHE A 139 -2.29 -6.05 2.75
C PHE A 139 -2.38 -7.37 2.00
N VAL A 140 -1.25 -8.05 1.85
CA VAL A 140 -1.17 -9.42 1.31
C VAL A 140 -0.37 -10.29 2.28
N HIS A 141 -0.87 -11.48 2.58
CA HIS A 141 -0.18 -12.43 3.44
C HIS A 141 0.44 -13.56 2.59
N LEU A 142 1.64 -13.33 2.06
CA LEU A 142 2.31 -14.23 1.12
C LEU A 142 3.42 -15.05 1.79
N ALA A 143 3.33 -16.38 1.72
CA ALA A 143 4.33 -17.32 2.27
C ALA A 143 4.78 -16.99 3.71
N GLY A 144 3.81 -16.73 4.59
CA GLY A 144 4.11 -16.38 5.98
C GLY A 144 4.51 -14.93 6.21
N ASN A 145 4.71 -14.14 5.14
CA ASN A 145 5.06 -12.71 5.22
C ASN A 145 3.85 -11.80 5.00
N GLY A 146 3.62 -10.87 5.92
CA GLY A 146 2.62 -9.81 5.79
C GLY A 146 3.20 -8.59 5.10
N ILE A 147 2.75 -8.28 3.90
CA ILE A 147 3.23 -7.12 3.13
C ILE A 147 2.11 -6.08 3.03
N VAL A 148 2.38 -4.86 3.47
CA VAL A 148 1.52 -3.70 3.22
C VAL A 148 1.97 -3.00 1.94
N ILE A 149 1.01 -2.72 1.05
CA ILE A 149 1.22 -1.96 -0.18
C ILE A 149 0.52 -0.61 -0.07
N ASP A 150 1.30 0.47 0.00
CA ASP A 150 0.82 1.84 -0.02
C ASP A 150 0.97 2.44 -1.41
N GLY A 151 -0.08 2.29 -2.22
CA GLY A 151 -0.13 2.85 -3.57
C GLY A 151 -0.15 4.38 -3.63
N GLN A 152 -0.56 5.04 -2.55
CA GLN A 152 -0.60 6.50 -2.53
C GLN A 152 0.77 7.09 -2.27
N GLN A 153 1.52 6.52 -1.33
CA GLN A 153 2.87 6.99 -0.95
C GLN A 153 4.00 6.31 -1.73
N SER A 154 3.70 5.27 -2.51
CA SER A 154 4.69 4.44 -3.21
C SER A 154 5.62 3.69 -2.26
N LYS A 155 5.03 3.08 -1.23
CA LYS A 155 5.77 2.34 -0.21
C LYS A 155 5.31 0.90 -0.12
N LEU A 156 6.25 0.03 0.24
CA LEU A 156 5.99 -1.31 0.71
C LEU A 156 6.51 -1.43 2.14
N TYR A 157 5.83 -2.21 2.96
CA TYR A 157 6.31 -2.58 4.29
C TYR A 157 6.23 -4.08 4.43
N ASN A 158 7.35 -4.75 4.68
CA ASN A 158 7.37 -6.15 5.08
C ASN A 158 7.24 -6.24 6.61
N LEU A 159 6.07 -6.62 7.12
CA LEU A 159 5.82 -6.68 8.56
C LEU A 159 6.56 -7.82 9.27
N ASN A 160 7.21 -8.71 8.53
CA ASN A 160 8.11 -9.73 9.08
C ASN A 160 9.53 -9.19 9.25
N ASN A 161 9.88 -8.09 8.60
CA ASN A 161 11.10 -7.35 8.87
C ASN A 161 10.87 -6.37 10.04
N ASN A 162 11.70 -6.46 11.09
CA ASN A 162 11.53 -5.65 12.28
C ASN A 162 11.68 -4.13 12.03
N ALA A 163 12.54 -3.72 11.10
CA ALA A 163 12.75 -2.31 10.78
C ALA A 163 11.53 -1.74 10.04
N ASP A 164 11.00 -2.46 9.06
CA ASP A 164 9.78 -2.09 8.33
C ASP A 164 8.57 -2.07 9.27
N LYS A 165 8.41 -3.11 10.09
CA LYS A 165 7.35 -3.20 11.10
C LYS A 165 7.39 -2.02 12.06
N LYS A 166 8.57 -1.68 12.60
CA LYS A 166 8.76 -0.53 13.49
C LYS A 166 8.43 0.79 12.77
N THR A 167 8.85 0.93 11.52
CA THR A 167 8.56 2.12 10.71
C THR A 167 7.07 2.26 10.48
N PHE A 168 6.39 1.18 10.07
CA PHE A 168 4.94 1.13 9.88
C PHE A 168 4.20 1.50 11.18
N ASP A 169 4.52 0.84 12.29
CA ASP A 169 3.87 1.08 13.58
C ASP A 169 4.22 2.44 14.21
N SER A 170 5.28 3.12 13.76
CA SER A 170 5.58 4.50 14.17
C SER A 170 4.65 5.52 13.50
N LEU A 171 4.13 5.21 12.31
CA LEU A 171 3.27 6.09 11.52
C LEU A 171 1.79 5.80 11.75
N TYR A 172 1.43 4.53 11.86
CA TYR A 172 0.05 4.06 11.95
C TYR A 172 -0.27 3.54 13.36
N GLY A 173 -1.49 3.78 13.82
CA GLY A 173 -1.98 3.41 15.14
C GLY A 173 -2.55 4.59 15.91
N VAL A 174 -2.60 4.44 17.24
CA VAL A 174 -3.10 5.47 18.15
C VAL A 174 -1.97 5.93 19.08
N ALA A 175 -1.88 7.24 19.31
CA ALA A 175 -0.85 7.85 20.16
C ALA A 175 -1.36 8.25 21.55
N SER A 176 -2.67 8.42 21.69
CA SER A 176 -3.38 8.78 22.92
C SER A 176 -4.04 7.56 23.56
N LYS A 177 -4.74 7.77 24.68
CA LYS A 177 -5.61 6.76 25.30
C LYS A 177 -6.88 6.46 24.48
N ASP A 178 -7.05 7.11 23.34
CA ASP A 178 -8.21 6.88 22.48
C ASP A 178 -8.17 5.48 21.86
N ILE A 179 -9.33 4.94 21.56
CA ILE A 179 -9.47 3.70 20.79
C ILE A 179 -9.95 4.10 19.40
N LYS A 180 -9.19 3.74 18.37
CA LYS A 180 -9.60 3.89 16.96
C LYS A 180 -9.71 2.51 16.33
N SER A 181 -10.48 2.36 15.27
CA SER A 181 -10.65 1.07 14.60
C SER A 181 -9.74 0.96 13.37
N ALA A 182 -9.04 -0.17 13.25
CA ALA A 182 -8.58 -0.66 11.96
C ALA A 182 -9.74 -1.39 11.28
N ARG A 183 -10.01 -1.07 10.02
CA ARG A 183 -11.04 -1.73 9.20
C ARG A 183 -10.37 -2.60 8.16
N ILE A 184 -10.73 -3.87 8.10
CA ILE A 184 -10.15 -4.87 7.20
C ILE A 184 -11.25 -5.33 6.25
N TYR A 185 -11.06 -5.12 4.96
CA TYR A 185 -11.98 -5.54 3.90
C TYR A 185 -11.32 -6.70 3.16
N MET A 186 -11.74 -7.92 3.44
CA MET A 186 -11.17 -9.09 2.76
C MET A 186 -11.53 -9.05 1.28
N THR A 187 -10.53 -9.06 0.40
CA THR A 187 -10.70 -8.94 -1.05
C THR A 187 -10.33 -10.21 -1.82
N GLY A 188 -10.00 -11.30 -1.13
CA GLY A 188 -9.84 -12.62 -1.74
C GLY A 188 -8.54 -13.32 -1.33
N SER A 189 -8.15 -14.30 -2.14
CA SER A 189 -6.95 -15.12 -1.92
C SER A 189 -5.80 -14.70 -2.84
N VAL A 190 -4.58 -14.97 -2.39
CA VAL A 190 -3.32 -14.82 -3.13
C VAL A 190 -2.52 -16.13 -3.18
N SER A 191 -3.16 -17.27 -2.89
CA SER A 191 -2.51 -18.59 -2.79
C SER A 191 -1.82 -19.02 -4.08
N ASP A 192 -2.29 -18.54 -5.23
CA ASP A 192 -1.82 -18.96 -6.56
C ASP A 192 -0.68 -18.11 -7.13
N ILE A 193 -0.23 -17.07 -6.41
CA ILE A 193 0.91 -16.28 -6.85
C ILE A 193 2.18 -17.15 -6.75
N LYS A 194 2.76 -17.52 -7.91
CA LYS A 194 3.98 -18.32 -8.00
C LYS A 194 5.12 -17.65 -7.24
N ASN A 195 5.65 -18.38 -6.26
CA ASN A 195 6.57 -17.87 -5.25
C ASN A 195 7.94 -18.50 -5.51
N GLU A 196 8.79 -17.85 -6.29
CA GLU A 196 10.21 -18.21 -6.29
C GLU A 196 10.82 -17.70 -4.98
N ALA A 197 11.52 -18.60 -4.29
CA ALA A 197 11.98 -18.41 -2.92
C ALA A 197 12.76 -17.10 -2.76
N TRP A 198 12.54 -16.46 -1.62
CA TRP A 198 13.12 -15.19 -1.23
C TRP A 198 14.64 -15.30 -1.15
N GLU A 199 15.37 -14.78 -2.12
CA GLU A 199 16.70 -14.23 -1.83
C GLU A 199 16.49 -12.78 -1.41
N MET A 200 16.52 -12.57 -0.09
CA MET A 200 16.67 -11.25 0.52
C MET A 200 17.98 -10.66 0.00
N VAL A 201 17.92 -9.90 -1.09
CA VAL A 201 18.95 -8.89 -1.32
C VAL A 201 18.66 -7.82 -0.28
N GLU A 202 19.48 -7.77 0.77
CA GLU A 202 19.57 -6.61 1.65
C GLU A 202 19.82 -5.39 0.76
N HIS A 203 18.76 -4.70 0.37
CA HIS A 203 18.90 -3.40 -0.22
C HIS A 203 19.26 -2.46 0.93
N THR A 204 20.56 -2.19 1.05
CA THR A 204 21.04 -0.97 1.68
C THR A 204 20.18 0.18 1.17
N HIS A 205 19.72 0.99 2.12
CA HIS A 205 18.89 2.15 1.89
C HIS A 205 19.49 3.01 0.77
N PHE A 206 18.95 2.93 -0.45
CA PHE A 206 19.32 3.86 -1.51
C PHE A 206 18.67 5.19 -1.18
N SER A 207 19.50 6.18 -0.84
CA SER A 207 19.08 7.58 -0.79
C SER A 207 18.59 8.01 -2.17
N ASP A 208 17.52 8.79 -2.24
CA ASP A 208 16.79 9.20 -3.45
C ASP A 208 17.60 9.94 -4.55
N ASN A 209 18.93 9.99 -4.48
CA ASN A 209 19.81 10.79 -5.34
C ASN A 209 20.59 10.02 -6.43
N GLU A 210 20.42 8.71 -6.60
CA GLU A 210 21.25 7.95 -7.56
C GLU A 210 20.60 7.65 -8.93
N TRP A 211 19.47 8.29 -9.27
CA TRP A 211 18.87 8.18 -10.62
C TRP A 211 19.55 9.05 -11.70
N GLU A 212 20.50 9.94 -11.34
CA GLU A 212 21.14 10.85 -12.30
C GLU A 212 22.44 10.32 -12.95
N LYS A 213 22.76 9.03 -12.84
CA LYS A 213 24.01 8.48 -13.43
C LYS A 213 23.87 7.16 -14.19
N LEU A 214 22.74 6.94 -14.87
CA LEU A 214 22.58 5.95 -15.94
C LEU A 214 21.80 6.56 -17.10
#